data_AF-A0A8T1V1C0-F1
#
_entry.id   AF-A0A8T1V1C0-F1
#
_cell.length_a   1.000
_cell.length_b   1.000
_cell.length_c   1.000
_cell.angle_alpha   90.00
_cell.angle_beta   90.00
_cell.angle_gamma   90.00
#
_symmetry.space_group_name_H-M   'P 1'
#
loop_
_entity.id
_entity.type
_entity.pdbx_description
1 polymer ?
#
loop_
_entity_poly.entity_id
_entity_poly.type
_entity_poly.pdbx_seq_one_letter_code
_entity_poly.pdbx_strand_id
1 'polypeptide(L)'
;MSVPMTANECWLVWKFLCDWVKTQIAMEVPASIPGFGTFYLRVQSLGIRITFFEPDKQFLNKFCLQVDSEMPDPALVATLSSTVSDADALASTDRAPSVVGLGDVFAFSFVEMAACCGNAVDSKRAQEWLNAVINKLGDAMSQCGRVELNIGVGVIACVDCVIQRHLLSRDSRSSPRLEYEIRTGESVVKRKLRAQAALQTTPTPPTK
;
A
#
# COMPACT_ATOMS: atom_id res chain seq x y z
N MET A 1 -15.35 10.80 23.46
CA MET A 1 -14.26 9.81 23.52
C MET A 1 -14.53 8.77 22.45
N SER A 2 -13.68 8.67 21.43
CA SER A 2 -13.84 7.70 20.34
C SER A 2 -13.52 6.29 20.85
N VAL A 3 -14.43 5.33 20.61
CA VAL A 3 -14.20 3.93 20.96
C VAL A 3 -13.01 3.42 20.13
N PRO A 4 -11.97 2.84 20.76
CA PRO A 4 -10.82 2.33 20.02
C PRO A 4 -11.23 1.15 19.13
N MET A 5 -10.74 1.17 17.89
CA MET A 5 -11.01 0.13 16.90
C MET A 5 -10.46 -1.22 17.37
N THR A 6 -11.32 -2.24 17.35
CA THR A 6 -10.98 -3.62 17.68
C THR A 6 -10.12 -4.27 16.59
N ALA A 7 -9.45 -5.36 16.92
CA ALA A 7 -8.66 -6.13 15.94
C ALA A 7 -9.54 -6.71 14.81
N ASN A 8 -10.77 -7.12 15.12
CA ASN A 8 -11.70 -7.65 14.12
C ASN A 8 -12.16 -6.56 13.14
N GLU A 9 -12.49 -5.37 13.63
CA GLU A 9 -12.83 -4.23 12.76
C GLU A 9 -11.64 -3.87 11.86
N CYS A 10 -10.42 -3.86 12.41
CA CYS A 10 -9.20 -3.59 11.65
C CYS A 10 -9.01 -4.60 10.52
N TRP A 11 -9.29 -5.87 10.80
CA TRP A 11 -9.24 -6.94 9.80
C TRP A 11 -10.32 -6.78 8.72
N LEU A 12 -11.56 -6.42 9.08
CA LEU A 12 -12.65 -6.19 8.11
C LEU A 12 -12.32 -5.03 7.15
N VAL A 13 -11.81 -3.92 7.68
CA VAL A 13 -11.40 -2.78 6.86
C VAL A 13 -10.28 -3.18 5.92
N TRP A 14 -9.24 -3.86 6.42
CA TRP A 14 -8.13 -4.29 5.56
C TRP A 14 -8.59 -5.27 4.48
N LYS A 15 -9.48 -6.22 4.83
CA LYS A 15 -10.07 -7.16 3.87
C LYS A 15 -10.83 -6.42 2.77
N PHE A 16 -11.68 -5.46 3.15
CA PHE A 16 -12.37 -4.60 2.19
C PHE A 16 -11.39 -3.90 1.25
N LEU A 17 -10.32 -3.29 1.78
CA LEU A 17 -9.30 -2.63 0.94
C LEU A 17 -8.66 -3.59 -0.06
N CYS A 18 -8.31 -4.81 0.37
CA CYS A 18 -7.74 -5.83 -0.51
C CYS A 18 -8.69 -6.20 -1.65
N ASP A 19 -9.96 -6.46 -1.33
CA ASP A 19 -10.97 -6.86 -2.31
C ASP A 19 -11.32 -5.71 -3.26
N TRP A 20 -11.40 -4.49 -2.74
CA TRP A 20 -11.68 -3.28 -3.52
C TRP A 20 -10.53 -2.95 -4.48
N VAL A 21 -9.28 -2.91 -4.02
CA VAL A 21 -8.11 -2.69 -4.90
C VAL A 21 -8.05 -3.77 -5.98
N LYS A 22 -8.26 -5.04 -5.62
CA LYS A 22 -8.30 -6.14 -6.59
C LYS A 22 -9.36 -5.95 -7.66
N THR A 23 -10.54 -5.47 -7.28
CA THR A 23 -11.64 -5.21 -8.21
C THR A 23 -11.30 -4.04 -9.14
N GLN A 24 -10.79 -2.93 -8.60
CA GLN A 24 -10.41 -1.76 -9.40
C GLN A 24 -9.33 -2.10 -10.44
N ILE A 25 -8.28 -2.80 -10.01
CA ILE A 25 -7.19 -3.23 -10.90
C ILE A 25 -7.67 -4.23 -11.96
N ALA A 26 -8.60 -5.14 -11.62
CA ALA A 26 -9.19 -6.06 -12.58
C ALA A 26 -10.04 -5.33 -13.66
N MET A 27 -10.62 -4.18 -13.31
CA MET A 27 -11.32 -3.28 -14.23
C MET A 27 -10.37 -2.32 -14.97
N GLU A 28 -9.06 -2.46 -14.76
CA GLU A 28 -8.03 -1.59 -15.35
C GLU A 28 -8.12 -0.12 -14.90
N VAL A 29 -8.73 0.13 -13.74
CA VAL A 29 -8.89 1.46 -13.15
C VAL A 29 -7.91 1.65 -11.99
N PRO A 30 -7.29 2.83 -11.83
CA PRO A 30 -6.47 3.13 -10.67
C PRO A 30 -7.27 3.07 -9.36
N ALA A 31 -6.74 2.36 -8.36
CA ALA A 31 -7.35 2.26 -7.03
C ALA A 31 -6.68 3.27 -6.09
N SER A 32 -7.29 4.45 -5.90
CA SER A 32 -6.77 5.47 -5.00
C SER A 32 -7.40 5.36 -3.61
N ILE A 33 -6.60 5.06 -2.59
CA ILE A 33 -7.02 5.00 -1.19
C ILE A 33 -6.65 6.32 -0.50
N PRO A 34 -7.63 7.09 0.01
CA PRO A 34 -7.39 8.38 0.65
C PRO A 34 -6.39 8.27 1.81
N GLY A 35 -5.37 9.12 1.80
CA GLY A 35 -4.35 9.18 2.85
C GLY A 35 -3.33 8.03 2.85
N PHE A 36 -3.39 7.11 1.87
CA PHE A 36 -2.44 6.01 1.74
C PHE A 36 -1.66 6.04 0.43
N GLY A 37 -2.37 6.07 -0.71
CA GLY A 37 -1.75 6.09 -2.03
C GLY A 37 -2.61 5.46 -3.11
N THR A 38 -2.03 5.32 -4.30
CA THR A 38 -2.74 4.86 -5.50
C THR A 38 -2.08 3.61 -6.08
N PHE A 39 -2.90 2.60 -6.37
CA PHE A 39 -2.51 1.41 -7.12
C PHE A 39 -2.91 1.56 -8.57
N TYR A 40 -2.04 1.20 -9.51
CA TYR A 40 -2.36 1.26 -10.93
C TYR A 40 -1.56 0.23 -11.73
N LEU A 41 -2.08 -0.13 -12.90
CA LEU A 41 -1.38 -0.98 -13.86
C LEU A 41 -0.61 -0.11 -14.84
N ARG A 42 0.65 -0.46 -15.07
CA ARG A 42 1.45 0.07 -16.17
C ARG A 42 1.70 -1.05 -17.16
N VAL A 43 1.48 -0.77 -18.44
CA VAL A 43 1.80 -1.69 -19.53
C VAL A 43 3.14 -1.25 -20.12
N GLN A 44 4.17 -2.10 -20.00
CA GLN A 44 5.47 -1.84 -20.61
C GLN A 44 5.48 -2.23 -22.10
N SER A 45 6.54 -1.84 -22.81
CA SER A 45 6.86 -2.38 -24.12
C SER A 45 6.84 -3.92 -24.05
N LEU A 46 6.21 -4.57 -25.04
CA LEU A 46 5.90 -6.02 -25.08
C LEU A 46 4.59 -6.44 -24.37
N GLY A 47 3.77 -5.51 -23.90
CA GLY A 47 2.44 -5.82 -23.35
C GLY A 47 2.46 -6.41 -21.94
N ILE A 48 3.61 -6.34 -21.25
CA ILE A 48 3.77 -6.83 -19.88
C ILE A 48 3.06 -5.85 -18.94
N ARG A 49 2.14 -6.36 -18.12
CA ARG A 49 1.37 -5.60 -17.15
C ARG A 49 2.03 -5.69 -15.78
N ILE A 50 2.39 -4.55 -15.22
CA ILE A 50 3.04 -4.47 -13.90
C ILE A 50 2.19 -3.57 -13.02
N THR A 51 1.89 -4.04 -11.81
CA THR A 51 1.17 -3.26 -10.80
C THR A 51 2.15 -2.40 -10.03
N PHE A 52 1.79 -1.12 -9.89
CA PHE A 52 2.54 -0.13 -9.12
C PHE A 52 1.72 0.38 -7.95
N PHE A 53 2.42 0.80 -6.91
CA PHE A 53 1.91 1.55 -5.77
C PHE A 53 2.66 2.88 -5.70
N GLU A 54 1.93 3.99 -5.85
CA GLU A 54 2.45 5.32 -5.57
C GLU A 54 1.90 5.79 -4.22
N PRO A 55 2.73 5.88 -3.17
CA PRO A 55 2.29 6.36 -1.86
C PRO A 55 1.88 7.83 -1.90
N ASP A 56 0.91 8.19 -1.07
CA ASP A 56 0.51 9.59 -0.93
C ASP A 56 1.65 10.42 -0.30
N LYS A 57 1.85 11.65 -0.79
CA LYS A 57 2.95 12.52 -0.30
C LYS A 57 2.78 12.88 1.18
N GLN A 58 1.55 13.08 1.65
CA GLN A 58 1.30 13.38 3.05
C GLN A 58 1.55 12.15 3.92
N PHE A 59 1.21 10.95 3.42
CA PHE A 59 1.55 9.69 4.08
C PHE A 59 3.07 9.53 4.26
N LEU A 60 3.85 9.72 3.18
CA LEU A 60 5.31 9.66 3.24
C LEU A 60 5.90 10.64 4.24
N ASN A 61 5.49 11.91 4.16
CA ASN A 61 5.99 12.97 5.04
C ASN A 61 5.63 12.71 6.50
N LYS A 62 4.40 12.24 6.77
CA LYS A 62 3.91 11.98 8.12
C LYS A 62 4.72 10.90 8.83
N PHE A 63 5.12 9.86 8.11
CA PHE A 63 5.82 8.69 8.68
C PHE A 63 7.32 8.68 8.36
N CYS A 64 7.86 9.77 7.80
CA CYS A 64 9.27 9.89 7.40
C CYS A 64 9.74 8.76 6.45
N LEU A 65 8.86 8.34 5.54
CA LEU A 65 9.12 7.27 4.58
C LEU A 65 9.63 7.83 3.26
N GLN A 66 10.44 7.04 2.56
CA GLN A 66 10.93 7.32 1.22
C GLN A 66 10.33 6.32 0.23
N VAL A 67 10.40 6.65 -1.06
CA VAL A 67 9.99 5.75 -2.13
C VAL A 67 11.21 5.44 -2.96
N ASP A 68 11.40 4.18 -3.31
CA ASP A 68 12.53 3.74 -4.11
C ASP A 68 12.57 4.55 -5.43
N SER A 69 13.74 5.11 -5.72
CA SER A 69 13.99 6.01 -6.83
C SER A 69 14.16 5.22 -8.13
N GLU A 70 13.15 4.45 -8.50
CA GLU A 70 12.96 4.08 -9.89
C GLU A 70 12.25 5.24 -10.59
N MET A 71 12.81 5.68 -11.71
CA MET A 71 12.54 6.98 -12.36
C MET A 71 11.04 7.31 -12.42
N PRO A 72 10.60 8.52 -11.99
CA PRO A 72 9.20 8.90 -12.08
C PRO A 72 8.73 8.89 -13.55
N ASP A 73 7.58 8.26 -13.79
CA ASP A 73 6.93 8.26 -15.10
C ASP A 73 6.53 9.70 -15.47
N PRO A 74 7.04 10.27 -16.59
CA PRO A 74 6.65 11.60 -17.05
C PRO A 74 5.13 11.79 -17.20
N ALA A 75 4.37 10.72 -17.43
CA ALA A 75 2.92 10.77 -17.60
C ALA A 75 2.16 11.06 -16.28
N LEU A 76 2.67 10.63 -15.13
CA LEU A 76 2.05 10.93 -13.82
C LEU A 76 2.40 12.32 -13.32
N VAL A 77 3.62 12.80 -13.62
CA VAL A 77 4.02 14.18 -13.31
C VAL A 77 3.13 15.18 -14.06
N ALA A 78 2.77 14.89 -15.30
CA ALA A 78 1.86 15.73 -16.09
C ALA A 78 0.44 15.80 -15.49
N THR A 79 -0.09 14.66 -15.03
CA THR A 79 -1.45 14.60 -14.46
C THR A 79 -1.53 15.30 -13.09
N LEU A 80 -0.51 15.13 -12.24
CA LEU A 80 -0.47 15.72 -10.90
C LEU A 80 -0.01 17.19 -10.86
N SER A 81 0.67 17.69 -11.89
CA SER A 81 1.08 19.11 -11.96
C SER A 81 -0.04 20.03 -12.44
N SER A 82 -1.12 19.49 -13.02
CA SER A 82 -2.22 20.30 -13.57
C SER A 82 -3.16 20.92 -12.52
N THR A 83 -2.98 20.63 -11.22
CA THR A 83 -3.81 21.16 -10.14
C THR A 83 -3.18 22.31 -9.34
N VAL A 84 -2.03 22.83 -9.75
CA VAL A 84 -1.36 23.96 -9.05
C VAL A 84 -0.85 25.02 -10.05
N SER A 85 -1.77 25.75 -10.67
CA SER A 85 -1.64 27.10 -11.28
C SER A 85 -3.05 27.42 -11.80
N ASP A 86 -3.78 28.48 -11.46
CA ASP A 86 -3.48 29.80 -10.94
C ASP A 86 -4.67 30.28 -10.10
N ALA A 87 -4.42 31.11 -9.11
CA ALA A 87 -5.42 32.02 -8.57
C ALA A 87 -5.35 33.35 -9.35
N ASP A 88 -6.53 33.93 -9.59
CA ASP A 88 -6.84 35.27 -10.09
C ASP A 88 -6.81 35.53 -11.61
N ALA A 89 -8.00 35.47 -12.24
CA ALA A 89 -8.52 36.57 -13.09
C ALA A 89 -10.02 36.41 -13.38
N LEU A 90 -10.73 37.55 -13.30
CA LEU A 90 -12.17 37.77 -13.44
C LEU A 90 -12.78 37.40 -14.82
N ALA A 91 -14.06 37.00 -14.74
CA ALA A 91 -15.18 37.24 -15.67
C ALA A 91 -15.03 36.87 -17.16
N SER A 92 -15.81 35.86 -17.59
CA SER A 92 -16.92 36.00 -18.56
C SER A 92 -17.15 34.70 -19.33
N THR A 93 -18.39 34.23 -19.24
CA THR A 93 -19.13 33.26 -20.06
C THR A 93 -18.49 32.84 -21.39
N ASP A 94 -18.15 31.56 -21.56
CA ASP A 94 -18.85 30.68 -22.50
C ASP A 94 -18.50 29.20 -22.28
N ARG A 95 -19.47 28.33 -22.53
CA ARG A 95 -19.47 26.88 -22.22
C ARG A 95 -18.25 26.15 -22.80
N ALA A 96 -17.35 25.68 -21.92
CA ALA A 96 -16.49 24.53 -22.20
C ALA A 96 -17.30 23.23 -22.04
N PRO A 97 -17.09 22.20 -22.88
CA PRO A 97 -17.80 20.95 -22.74
C PRO A 97 -17.38 20.30 -21.42
N SER A 98 -18.33 20.12 -20.52
CA SER A 98 -18.11 19.41 -19.25
C SER A 98 -17.66 17.99 -19.57
N VAL A 99 -16.37 17.72 -19.37
CA VAL A 99 -15.87 16.37 -19.11
C VAL A 99 -16.51 15.98 -17.78
N VAL A 100 -17.71 15.40 -17.85
CA VAL A 100 -18.33 14.73 -16.72
C VAL A 100 -17.34 13.64 -16.29
N GLY A 101 -16.71 13.86 -15.15
CA GLY A 101 -15.53 13.15 -14.69
C GLY A 101 -15.81 11.66 -14.49
N LEU A 102 -15.25 10.83 -15.37
CA LEU A 102 -15.06 9.40 -15.11
C LEU A 102 -14.23 9.14 -13.85
N GLY A 103 -13.51 10.15 -13.34
CA GLY A 103 -12.76 10.08 -12.08
C GLY A 103 -13.62 9.98 -10.82
N ASP A 104 -14.85 10.53 -10.83
CA ASP A 104 -15.74 10.46 -9.65
C ASP A 104 -16.47 9.12 -9.53
N VAL A 105 -16.61 8.38 -10.63
CA VAL A 105 -17.35 7.10 -10.66
C VAL A 105 -16.58 5.96 -9.99
N PHE A 106 -15.24 6.07 -9.90
CA PHE A 106 -14.37 5.04 -9.30
C PHE A 106 -13.64 5.52 -8.06
N ALA A 107 -14.04 6.66 -7.50
CA ALA A 107 -13.49 7.18 -6.26
C ALA A 107 -13.79 6.24 -5.08
N PHE A 108 -12.90 6.22 -4.10
CA PHE A 108 -13.05 5.41 -2.89
C PHE A 108 -14.36 5.76 -2.16
N SER A 109 -15.22 4.77 -1.95
CA SER A 109 -16.51 4.96 -1.30
C SER A 109 -16.49 4.53 0.17
N PHE A 110 -16.56 5.51 1.07
CA PHE A 110 -16.73 5.24 2.51
C PHE A 110 -18.07 4.57 2.82
N VAL A 111 -19.08 4.75 1.95
CA VAL A 111 -20.39 4.09 2.10
C VAL A 111 -20.28 2.60 1.81
N GLU A 112 -19.55 2.22 0.76
CA GLU A 112 -19.27 0.80 0.46
C GLU A 112 -18.46 0.16 1.57
N MET A 113 -17.42 0.85 2.06
CA MET A 113 -16.62 0.34 3.18
C MET A 113 -17.46 0.15 4.45
N ALA A 114 -18.31 1.12 4.77
CA ALA A 114 -19.23 1.04 5.90
C ALA A 114 -20.18 -0.17 5.78
N ALA A 115 -20.77 -0.39 4.60
CA ALA A 115 -21.64 -1.53 4.34
C ALA A 115 -20.92 -2.87 4.51
N CYS A 116 -19.66 -2.98 4.11
CA CYS A 116 -18.85 -4.19 4.30
C CYS A 116 -18.42 -4.43 5.75
N CYS A 117 -18.25 -3.38 6.55
CA CYS A 117 -17.75 -3.50 7.92
C CYS A 117 -18.87 -3.65 8.97
N GLY A 118 -20.14 -3.63 8.56
CA GLY A 118 -21.31 -4.00 9.37
C GLY A 118 -22.35 -2.89 9.58
N ASN A 119 -23.58 -3.28 9.92
CA ASN A 119 -24.80 -2.45 9.92
C ASN A 119 -24.80 -1.21 10.86
N ALA A 120 -23.77 -1.00 11.68
CA ALA A 120 -23.71 0.10 12.66
C ALA A 120 -22.59 1.12 12.36
N VAL A 121 -21.97 1.04 11.18
CA VAL A 121 -20.90 1.94 10.75
C VAL A 121 -21.51 2.94 9.76
N ASP A 122 -21.40 4.23 10.05
CA ASP A 122 -21.70 5.28 9.08
C ASP A 122 -20.42 5.65 8.29
N SER A 123 -20.58 6.45 7.22
CA SER A 123 -19.45 6.85 6.38
C SER A 123 -18.36 7.61 7.15
N LYS A 124 -18.74 8.37 8.17
CA LYS A 124 -17.81 9.12 9.03
C LYS A 124 -16.95 8.16 9.87
N ARG A 125 -17.57 7.18 10.52
CA ARG A 125 -16.86 6.17 11.30
C ARG A 125 -16.00 5.28 10.41
N ALA A 126 -16.47 4.96 9.20
CA ALA A 126 -15.64 4.29 8.20
C ALA A 126 -14.39 5.11 7.87
N GLN A 127 -14.51 6.42 7.64
CA GLN A 127 -13.36 7.29 7.43
C GLN A 127 -12.38 7.29 8.62
N GLU A 128 -12.88 7.38 9.85
CA GLU A 128 -12.05 7.28 11.08
C GLU A 128 -11.31 5.94 11.16
N TRP A 129 -11.98 4.86 10.79
CA TRP A 129 -11.41 3.50 10.75
C TRP A 129 -10.34 3.33 9.68
N LEU A 130 -10.57 3.86 8.47
CA LEU A 130 -9.55 3.87 7.43
C LEU A 130 -8.31 4.61 7.91
N ASN A 131 -8.49 5.81 8.49
CA ASN A 131 -7.39 6.60 9.04
C ASN A 131 -6.64 5.84 10.15
N ALA A 132 -7.36 5.12 11.03
CA ALA A 132 -6.73 4.32 12.08
C ALA A 132 -5.89 3.17 11.52
N VAL A 133 -6.38 2.49 10.47
CA VAL A 133 -5.62 1.43 9.78
C VAL A 133 -4.38 2.00 9.10
N ILE A 134 -4.53 3.09 8.34
CA ILE A 134 -3.41 3.76 7.65
C ILE A 134 -2.36 4.22 8.66
N ASN A 135 -2.77 4.79 9.79
CA ASN A 135 -1.83 5.22 10.83
C ASN A 135 -1.04 4.05 11.40
N LYS A 136 -1.71 2.94 11.72
CA LYS A 136 -1.01 1.72 12.19
C LYS A 136 -0.01 1.20 11.18
N LEU A 137 -0.35 1.25 9.89
CA LEU A 137 0.55 0.82 8.81
C LEU A 137 1.76 1.74 8.68
N GLY A 138 1.54 3.06 8.68
CA GLY A 138 2.60 4.05 8.65
C GLY A 138 3.55 3.94 9.85
N ASP A 139 2.99 3.79 11.05
CA ASP A 139 3.77 3.56 12.28
C ASP A 139 4.63 2.29 12.13
N ALA A 140 4.04 1.18 11.68
CA ALA A 140 4.77 -0.06 11.46
C ALA A 140 5.88 0.09 10.42
N MET A 141 5.61 0.74 9.28
CA MET A 141 6.60 0.98 8.21
C MET A 141 7.78 1.85 8.68
N SER A 142 7.53 2.81 9.57
CA SER A 142 8.57 3.70 10.11
C SER A 142 9.41 3.06 11.21
N GLN A 143 8.81 2.18 12.02
CA GLN A 143 9.44 1.62 13.22
C GLN A 143 10.08 0.26 12.99
N CYS A 144 9.57 -0.51 12.02
CA CYS A 144 10.07 -1.84 11.73
C CYS A 144 11.05 -1.81 10.54
N GLY A 145 12.22 -2.44 10.68
CA GLY A 145 13.21 -2.49 9.58
C GLY A 145 12.72 -3.19 8.31
N ARG A 146 11.64 -3.98 8.39
CA ARG A 146 10.97 -4.57 7.23
C ARG A 146 9.49 -4.80 7.49
N VAL A 147 8.65 -4.34 6.56
CA VAL A 147 7.20 -4.54 6.56
C VAL A 147 6.75 -5.00 5.19
N GLU A 148 5.86 -5.98 5.16
CA GLU A 148 5.29 -6.53 3.93
C GLU A 148 3.78 -6.61 4.04
N LEU A 149 3.07 -5.95 3.14
CA LEU A 149 1.63 -5.82 3.18
C LEU A 149 1.01 -6.38 1.92
N ASN A 150 0.16 -7.38 2.06
CA ASN A 150 -0.62 -7.90 0.95
C ASN A 150 -1.86 -7.03 0.74
N ILE A 151 -2.06 -6.52 -0.48
CA ILE A 151 -3.18 -5.65 -0.86
C ILE A 151 -4.09 -6.29 -1.93
N GLY A 152 -4.19 -7.62 -1.94
CA GLY A 152 -5.03 -8.38 -2.87
C GLY A 152 -4.43 -8.59 -4.27
N VAL A 153 -3.70 -7.59 -4.79
CA VAL A 153 -3.06 -7.60 -6.12
C VAL A 153 -1.55 -7.83 -6.10
N GLY A 154 -0.97 -7.89 -4.91
CA GLY A 154 0.46 -8.09 -4.71
C GLY A 154 0.89 -7.71 -3.30
N VAL A 155 2.21 -7.64 -3.09
CA VAL A 155 2.81 -7.28 -1.80
C VAL A 155 3.55 -5.96 -1.91
N ILE A 156 3.18 -5.00 -1.06
CA ILE A 156 3.93 -3.77 -0.82
C ILE A 156 5.07 -4.12 0.13
N ALA A 157 6.30 -3.82 -0.26
CA ALA A 157 7.46 -4.00 0.60
C ALA A 157 7.99 -2.64 1.05
N CYS A 158 8.20 -2.50 2.36
CA CYS A 158 8.90 -1.38 2.98
C CYS A 158 10.11 -1.93 3.73
N VAL A 159 11.31 -1.47 3.38
CA VAL A 159 12.56 -1.89 4.03
C VAL A 159 13.33 -0.64 4.41
N ASP A 160 13.74 -0.54 5.67
CA ASP A 160 14.48 0.62 6.20
C ASP A 160 13.82 1.97 5.83
N CYS A 161 12.51 2.07 6.04
CA CYS A 161 11.66 3.23 5.69
C CYS A 161 11.56 3.54 4.19
N VAL A 162 12.01 2.65 3.29
CA VAL A 162 11.91 2.81 1.84
C VAL A 162 10.83 1.89 1.28
N ILE A 163 9.80 2.47 0.68
CA ILE A 163 8.71 1.75 0.00
C ILE A 163 9.11 1.43 -1.44
N GLN A 164 8.95 0.17 -1.84
CA GLN A 164 9.08 -0.25 -3.23
C GLN A 164 7.80 0.07 -4.01
N ARG A 165 7.93 0.74 -5.16
CA ARG A 165 6.80 1.06 -6.04
C ARG A 165 6.21 -0.16 -6.73
N HIS A 166 7.06 -1.11 -7.09
CA HIS A 166 6.65 -2.35 -7.73
C HIS A 166 6.05 -3.31 -6.71
N LEU A 167 4.84 -3.79 -6.96
CA LEU A 167 4.28 -4.84 -6.11
C LEU A 167 4.96 -6.17 -6.40
N LEU A 168 5.42 -6.84 -5.35
CA LEU A 168 5.99 -8.17 -5.48
C LEU A 168 4.87 -9.20 -5.70
N SER A 169 5.08 -10.13 -6.64
CA SER A 169 4.19 -11.27 -6.82
C SER A 169 4.11 -12.10 -5.54
N ARG A 170 2.88 -12.49 -5.18
CA ARG A 170 2.60 -13.33 -4.01
C ARG A 170 3.38 -14.65 -4.01
N ASP A 171 3.68 -15.17 -5.20
CA ASP A 171 4.35 -16.45 -5.41
C ASP A 171 5.89 -16.38 -5.45
N SER A 172 6.49 -15.19 -5.26
CA SER A 172 7.95 -15.04 -5.18
C SER A 172 8.56 -15.61 -3.88
N ARG A 173 7.74 -16.23 -3.03
CA ARG A 173 8.20 -17.11 -1.93
C ARG A 173 7.56 -18.48 -2.02
N SER A 174 8.42 -19.48 -2.11
CA SER A 174 8.12 -20.88 -1.82
C SER A 174 7.61 -21.07 -0.39
N SER A 175 6.31 -20.89 -0.18
CA SER A 175 5.42 -21.65 0.73
C SER A 175 4.13 -20.85 0.98
N PRO A 176 2.94 -21.43 0.74
CA PRO A 176 1.67 -20.79 1.08
C PRO A 176 1.43 -20.98 2.59
N ARG A 177 2.05 -20.14 3.42
CA ARG A 177 1.59 -19.93 4.80
C ARG A 177 0.71 -18.69 4.82
N LEU A 178 -0.59 -18.92 4.94
CA LEU A 178 -1.55 -17.92 5.41
C LEU A 178 -1.16 -17.55 6.85
N GLU A 179 -0.31 -16.55 7.01
CA GLU A 179 0.05 -15.94 8.29
C GLU A 179 0.51 -14.51 8.00
N TYR A 180 -0.21 -13.53 8.54
CA TYR A 180 0.24 -12.14 8.62
C TYR A 180 1.40 -12.07 9.63
N GLU A 181 2.57 -12.55 9.24
CA GLU A 181 3.75 -12.53 10.11
C GLU A 181 4.43 -11.16 9.96
N ILE A 182 4.20 -10.24 10.91
CA ILE A 182 5.10 -9.11 11.12
C ILE A 182 6.41 -9.71 11.62
N ARG A 183 7.32 -10.04 10.69
CA ARG A 183 8.65 -10.51 11.03
C ARG A 183 9.51 -9.32 11.41
N THR A 184 9.68 -9.08 12.71
CA THR A 184 10.84 -8.34 13.24
C THR A 184 12.09 -9.17 12.95
N GLY A 185 12.62 -9.05 11.73
CA GLY A 185 13.79 -9.79 11.28
C GLY A 185 15.05 -9.23 11.93
N GLU A 186 15.70 -10.00 12.81
CA GLU A 186 17.12 -9.77 13.08
C GLU A 186 17.89 -9.76 11.76
N SER A 187 18.74 -8.74 11.59
CA SER A 187 19.60 -8.50 10.43
C SER A 187 20.18 -9.79 9.84
N VAL A 188 20.07 -9.93 8.51
CA VAL A 188 20.54 -11.09 7.72
C VAL A 188 22.01 -11.44 8.02
N VAL A 189 22.79 -10.48 8.51
CA VAL A 189 24.18 -10.64 8.95
C VAL A 189 24.31 -11.62 10.13
N LYS A 190 23.40 -11.58 11.10
CA LYS A 190 23.42 -12.49 12.27
C LYS A 190 23.09 -13.94 11.91
N ARG A 191 22.24 -14.17 10.89
CA ARG A 191 21.90 -15.53 10.43
C ARG A 191 23.08 -16.24 9.78
N LYS A 192 23.91 -15.53 9.00
CA LYS A 192 25.15 -16.11 8.44
C LYS A 192 26.16 -16.46 9.53
N LEU A 193 26.31 -15.62 10.56
CA LEU A 193 27.21 -15.88 11.69
C LEU A 193 26.77 -17.09 12.54
N ARG A 194 25.47 -17.25 12.83
CA ARG A 194 24.98 -18.45 13.54
C ARG A 194 25.10 -19.74 12.71
N ALA A 195 24.84 -19.68 11.41
CA ALA A 195 24.99 -20.84 10.52
C ALA A 195 26.46 -21.26 10.39
N GLN A 196 27.40 -20.30 10.39
CA GLN A 196 28.84 -20.61 10.39
C GLN A 196 29.33 -21.16 11.73
N ALA A 197 28.79 -20.69 12.87
CA ALA A 197 29.11 -21.25 14.18
C ALA A 197 28.60 -22.69 14.35
N ALA A 198 27.44 -23.03 13.78
CA ALA A 198 26.88 -24.38 13.84
C ALA A 198 27.62 -25.42 12.98
N LEU A 199 28.40 -24.98 11.98
CA LEU A 199 29.22 -25.87 11.14
C LEU A 199 30.58 -26.21 11.76
N GLN A 200 31.03 -25.49 12.79
CA GLN A 200 32.33 -25.76 13.45
C GLN A 200 32.25 -26.75 14.61
N THR A 201 31.05 -27.15 15.05
CA THR A 201 30.86 -28.15 16.11
C THR A 201 30.41 -29.48 15.51
N THR A 202 31.30 -30.14 14.77
CA THR A 202 31.12 -31.57 14.45
C THR A 202 31.93 -32.36 15.47
N PRO A 203 31.31 -33.19 16.34
CA PRO A 203 32.07 -33.99 17.30
C PRO A 203 32.78 -35.14 16.58
N THR A 204 34.09 -35.27 16.83
CA THR A 204 34.92 -36.39 16.40
C THR A 204 34.37 -37.71 16.97
N PRO A 205 34.22 -38.77 16.16
CA PRO A 205 33.76 -40.06 16.68
C PRO A 205 34.83 -40.70 17.58
N PRO A 206 34.43 -41.46 18.62
CA PRO A 206 35.39 -42.11 19.51
C PRO A 206 36.13 -43.22 18.76
N THR A 207 37.46 -43.18 18.84
CA THR A 207 38.35 -44.28 18.46
C THR A 207 38.17 -45.45 19.44
N LYS A 208 38.10 -46.66 18.87
CA LYS A 208 37.91 -47.99 19.46
C LYS A 208 38.36 -48.20 20.91
#